data_AF-A0A838J4D0-F1
#
_entry.id   AF-A0A838J4D0-F1
#
_cell.length_a   1.000
_cell.length_b   1.000
_cell.length_c   1.000
_cell.angle_alpha   90.00
_cell.angle_beta   90.00
_cell.angle_gamma   90.00
#
_symmetry.space_group_name_H-M   'P 1'
#
loop_
_entity.id
_entity.type
_entity.pdbx_description
1 polymer ?
#
loop_
_entity_poly.entity_id
_entity_poly.type
_entity_poly.pdbx_seq_one_letter_code
_entity_poly.pdbx_strand_id
1 'polypeptide(L)'
;MNHTSEPPVSKLPRHPSHKSEWAKFVAGFGYAFSGLWYALRTQRNARVHAIIATLAIITGLVLRISAVEFAIVFIAITGVFIAEMFNTVIEICVDLASPGYH
;
A
#
# COMPACT_ATOMS: atom_id res chain seq x y z
N MET A 1 17.02 61.39 30.40
CA MET A 1 16.31 60.14 30.73
C MET A 1 14.88 60.24 30.23
N ASN A 2 14.61 59.79 29.01
CA ASN A 2 13.25 59.52 28.52
C ASN A 2 13.31 58.15 27.84
N HIS A 3 12.91 57.11 28.58
CA HIS A 3 12.67 55.77 28.05
C HIS A 3 11.21 55.70 27.64
N THR A 4 10.91 55.96 26.37
CA THR A 4 9.65 55.52 25.75
C THR A 4 9.84 54.08 25.31
N SER A 5 9.49 53.14 26.19
CA SER A 5 9.40 51.71 25.85
C SER A 5 8.13 51.49 25.02
N GLU A 6 8.28 51.41 23.70
CA GLU A 6 7.24 50.84 22.83
C GLU A 6 6.93 49.39 23.29
N PRO A 7 5.66 48.95 23.29
CA PRO A 7 5.34 47.58 23.62
C PRO A 7 5.81 46.62 22.51
N PRO A 8 6.19 45.38 22.85
CA PRO A 8 6.72 44.43 21.87
C PRO A 8 5.63 44.02 20.89
N VAL A 9 5.92 44.15 19.59
CA VAL A 9 5.04 43.67 18.51
C VAL A 9 4.79 42.17 18.72
N SER A 10 3.58 41.84 19.16
CA SER A 10 3.14 40.46 19.34
C SER A 10 3.17 39.76 17.97
N LYS A 11 4.04 38.77 17.83
CA LYS A 11 4.10 37.92 16.64
C LYS A 11 2.77 37.20 16.51
N LEU A 12 1.92 37.66 15.60
CA LEU A 12 0.67 36.99 15.25
C LEU A 12 0.95 35.53 14.84
N PRO A 13 0.03 34.60 15.15
CA PRO A 13 0.19 33.20 14.80
C PRO A 13 0.29 33.06 13.27
N ARG A 14 1.34 32.37 12.80
CA ARG A 14 1.49 32.06 11.38
C ARG A 14 0.34 31.15 10.96
N HIS A 15 -0.45 31.62 9.99
CA HIS A 15 -1.55 30.87 9.41
C HIS A 15 -1.05 29.50 8.93
N PRO A 16 -1.74 28.38 9.24
CA PRO A 16 -1.33 27.07 8.76
C PRO A 16 -1.34 27.07 7.24
N SER A 17 -0.24 26.64 6.63
CA SER A 17 -0.15 26.48 5.18
C SER A 17 -1.24 25.52 4.73
N HIS A 18 -2.20 26.00 3.93
CA HIS A 18 -3.23 25.17 3.33
C HIS A 18 -2.53 24.21 2.36
N LYS A 19 -2.20 23.01 2.85
CA LYS A 19 -1.57 21.98 2.01
C LYS A 19 -2.51 21.76 0.83
N SER A 20 -1.98 21.94 -0.39
CA SER A 20 -2.79 21.78 -1.60
C SER A 20 -3.40 20.37 -1.61
N GLU A 21 -4.65 20.28 -2.09
CA GLU A 21 -5.34 18.99 -2.23
C GLU A 21 -4.51 18.02 -3.10
N TRP A 22 -3.76 18.56 -4.07
CA TRP A 22 -2.74 17.84 -4.83
C TRP A 22 -1.63 17.22 -3.96
N ALA A 23 -1.09 17.95 -2.99
CA ALA A 23 -0.06 17.42 -2.10
C ALA A 23 -0.59 16.29 -1.21
N LYS A 24 -1.86 16.34 -0.79
CA LYS A 24 -2.52 15.26 -0.06
C LYS A 24 -2.76 14.03 -0.96
N PHE A 25 -3.20 14.25 -2.19
CA PHE A 25 -3.37 13.19 -3.18
C PHE A 25 -2.06 12.45 -3.45
N VAL A 26 -0.97 13.18 -3.71
CA VAL A 26 0.37 12.60 -3.90
C VAL A 26 0.87 11.89 -2.64
N ALA A 27 0.63 12.45 -1.44
CA ALA A 27 0.97 11.78 -0.19
C ALA A 27 0.23 10.45 -0.02
N GLY A 28 -1.01 10.35 -0.50
CA GLY A 28 -1.79 9.11 -0.52
C GLY A 28 -1.11 7.96 -1.26
N PHE A 29 -0.41 8.24 -2.35
CA PHE A 29 0.39 7.22 -3.06
C PHE A 29 1.56 6.73 -2.20
N GLY A 30 2.21 7.62 -1.44
CA GLY A 30 3.27 7.23 -0.51
C GLY A 30 2.77 6.27 0.56
N TYR A 31 1.60 6.52 1.14
CA TYR A 31 0.97 5.61 2.10
C TYR A 31 0.58 4.28 1.46
N ALA A 32 -0.02 4.30 0.27
CA ALA A 32 -0.38 3.09 -0.47
C ALA A 32 0.87 2.23 -0.79
N PHE A 33 1.95 2.87 -1.24
CA PHE A 33 3.21 2.18 -1.54
C PHE A 33 3.87 1.61 -0.27
N SER A 34 3.83 2.37 0.83
CA SER A 34 4.34 1.90 2.12
C SER A 34 3.51 0.72 2.66
N GLY A 35 2.20 0.74 2.46
CA GLY A 35 1.30 -0.39 2.77
C GLY A 35 1.57 -1.61 1.90
N LEU A 36 1.78 -1.41 0.59
CA LEU A 36 2.16 -2.48 -0.34
C LEU A 36 3.51 -3.08 0.03
N TRP A 37 4.51 -2.26 0.34
CA TRP A 37 5.83 -2.72 0.78
C TRP A 37 5.75 -3.50 2.09
N TYR A 38 4.98 -3.02 3.06
CA TYR A 38 4.74 -3.71 4.31
C TYR A 38 4.04 -5.06 4.09
N ALA A 39 3.02 -5.11 3.22
CA ALA A 39 2.32 -6.35 2.89
C ALA A 39 3.26 -7.35 2.20
N LEU A 40 4.02 -6.92 1.20
CA LEU A 40 5.06 -7.72 0.54
C LEU A 40 6.10 -8.22 1.55
N ARG A 41 6.45 -7.43 2.56
CA ARG A 41 7.45 -7.84 3.55
C ARG A 41 6.88 -8.66 4.68
N THR A 42 5.59 -8.61 4.99
CA THR A 42 5.06 -9.27 6.20
C THR A 42 4.29 -10.55 5.86
N GLN A 43 3.63 -10.56 4.70
CA GLN A 43 2.78 -11.67 4.28
C GLN A 43 3.59 -12.62 3.39
N ARG A 44 3.78 -13.87 3.84
CA ARG A 44 4.47 -14.92 3.07
C ARG A 44 3.83 -15.12 1.70
N ASN A 45 2.50 -15.04 1.67
CA ASN A 45 1.66 -15.14 0.49
C ASN A 45 1.94 -14.04 -0.52
N ALA A 46 2.00 -12.79 -0.08
CA ALA A 46 2.32 -11.66 -0.94
C ALA A 46 3.72 -11.80 -1.57
N ARG A 47 4.71 -12.34 -0.85
CA ARG A 47 6.04 -12.64 -1.39
C ARG A 47 6.00 -13.70 -2.49
N VAL A 48 5.28 -14.80 -2.25
CA VAL A 48 5.15 -15.90 -3.23
C VAL A 48 4.50 -15.39 -4.50
N HIS A 49 3.43 -14.61 -4.39
CA HIS A 49 2.77 -14.00 -5.55
C HIS A 49 3.67 -13.05 -6.32
N ALA A 50 4.47 -12.22 -5.62
CA ALA A 50 5.42 -11.33 -6.27
C ALA A 50 6.50 -12.10 -7.06
N ILE A 51 6.98 -13.23 -6.52
CA ILE A 51 7.94 -14.10 -7.21
C ILE A 51 7.30 -14.73 -8.44
N ILE A 52 6.10 -15.30 -8.33
CA ILE A 52 5.38 -15.92 -9.46
C ILE A 52 5.09 -14.88 -10.55
N ALA A 53 4.65 -13.68 -10.19
CA ALA A 53 4.42 -12.60 -11.14
C ALA A 53 5.70 -12.18 -11.87
N THR A 54 6.82 -12.11 -11.15
CA THR A 54 8.13 -11.79 -11.75
C THR A 54 8.57 -12.89 -12.72
N LEU A 55 8.45 -14.17 -12.33
CA LEU A 55 8.79 -15.30 -13.18
C LEU A 55 7.90 -15.37 -14.43
N ALA A 56 6.61 -15.09 -14.29
CA ALA A 56 5.67 -15.00 -15.40
C ALA A 56 6.06 -13.92 -16.41
N ILE A 57 6.43 -12.72 -15.95
CA ILE A 57 6.89 -11.63 -16.82
C ILE A 57 8.16 -12.03 -17.57
N ILE A 58 9.15 -12.57 -16.85
CA ILE A 58 10.43 -12.99 -17.44
C ILE A 58 10.19 -14.08 -18.50
N THR A 59 9.39 -15.09 -18.16
CA THR A 59 9.06 -16.19 -19.06
C THR A 59 8.29 -15.68 -20.28
N GLY A 60 7.38 -14.72 -20.09
CA GLY A 60 6.64 -14.12 -21.18
C GLY A 60 7.50 -13.31 -22.15
N LEU A 61 8.50 -12.60 -21.62
CA LEU A 61 9.48 -11.88 -22.44
C LEU A 61 10.38 -12.85 -23.22
N VAL A 62 10.81 -13.95 -22.59
CA VAL A 62 11.65 -14.98 -23.24
C VAL A 62 10.89 -15.72 -24.34
N LEU A 63 9.62 -16.06 -24.11
CA LEU A 63 8.80 -16.83 -25.05
C LEU A 63 8.14 -15.97 -26.15
N ARG A 64 8.26 -14.63 -26.11
CA ARG A 64 7.60 -13.69 -27.03
C ARG A 64 6.09 -13.96 -27.18
N ILE A 65 5.45 -14.30 -26.08
CA ILE A 65 4.03 -14.63 -26.06
C ILE A 65 3.15 -13.43 -26.39
N SER A 66 2.01 -13.73 -27.01
CA SER A 66 1.00 -12.78 -27.43
C SER A 66 0.29 -12.14 -26.23
N ALA A 67 -0.38 -11.00 -26.48
CA ALA A 67 -1.12 -10.28 -25.45
C ALA A 67 -2.20 -11.15 -24.75
N VAL A 68 -2.77 -12.12 -25.47
CA VAL A 68 -3.79 -13.04 -24.94
C VAL A 68 -3.19 -14.01 -23.92
N GLU A 69 -2.03 -14.58 -24.21
CA GLU A 69 -1.33 -15.48 -23.29
C GLU A 69 -0.89 -14.73 -22.02
N PHE A 70 -0.42 -13.50 -22.18
CA PHE A 70 -0.10 -12.64 -21.03
C PHE A 70 -1.35 -12.33 -20.18
N ALA A 71 -2.49 -12.08 -20.80
CA ALA A 71 -3.75 -11.88 -20.09
C ALA A 71 -4.19 -13.13 -19.30
N ILE A 72 -4.05 -14.33 -19.87
CA ILE A 72 -4.36 -15.58 -19.17
C ILE A 72 -3.44 -15.76 -17.95
N VAL A 73 -2.14 -15.51 -18.11
CA VAL A 73 -1.16 -15.59 -17.02
C VAL A 73 -1.48 -14.56 -15.92
N PHE A 74 -1.83 -13.33 -16.30
CA PHE A 74 -2.23 -12.29 -15.36
C PHE A 74 -3.49 -12.67 -14.57
N ILE A 75 -4.51 -13.20 -15.25
CA ILE A 75 -5.74 -13.69 -14.61
C ILE A 75 -5.42 -14.83 -13.66
N ALA A 76 -4.57 -15.78 -14.05
CA ALA A 76 -4.16 -16.88 -13.18
C ALA A 76 -3.47 -16.38 -11.90
N ILE A 77 -2.50 -15.47 -12.02
CA ILE A 77 -1.81 -14.87 -10.87
C ILE A 77 -2.80 -14.17 -9.93
N THR A 78 -3.69 -13.37 -10.51
CA THR A 78 -4.70 -12.61 -9.75
C THR A 78 -5.69 -13.56 -9.07
N GLY A 79 -6.11 -14.63 -9.75
CA GLY A 79 -7.02 -15.64 -9.21
C GLY A 79 -6.43 -16.37 -8.00
N VAL A 80 -5.16 -16.79 -8.06
CA VAL A 80 -4.51 -17.41 -6.89
C VAL A 80 -4.36 -16.38 -5.75
N PHE A 81 -4.07 -15.11 -6.06
CA PHE A 81 -3.99 -14.06 -5.02
C PHE A 81 -5.32 -13.85 -4.30
N ILE A 82 -6.42 -13.84 -5.06
CA ILE A 82 -7.78 -13.76 -4.50
C ILE A 82 -8.04 -14.98 -3.61
N ALA A 83 -7.75 -16.19 -4.09
CA ALA A 83 -7.97 -17.43 -3.32
C ALA A 83 -7.19 -17.42 -1.99
N GLU A 84 -5.94 -16.94 -2.01
CA GLU A 84 -5.10 -16.84 -0.82
C GLU A 84 -5.66 -15.82 0.19
N MET A 85 -6.13 -14.67 -0.28
CA MET A 85 -6.81 -13.69 0.57
C MET A 85 -8.08 -14.27 1.18
N PHE A 86 -8.87 -15.02 0.40
CA PHE A 86 -10.07 -15.70 0.92
C PHE A 86 -9.71 -16.69 2.04
N ASN A 87 -8.66 -17.49 1.86
CA ASN A 87 -8.20 -18.40 2.91
C ASN A 87 -7.82 -17.64 4.18
N THR A 88 -7.00 -16.58 4.07
CA THR A 88 -6.62 -15.75 5.24
C THR A 88 -7.82 -15.08 5.91
N VAL A 89 -8.79 -14.57 5.14
CA VAL A 89 -10.01 -13.96 5.70
C VAL A 89 -10.85 -15.00 6.42
N ILE A 90 -10.99 -16.20 5.85
CA ILE A 90 -11.73 -17.29 6.48
C ILE A 90 -11.04 -17.72 7.79
N GLU A 91 -9.71 -17.90 7.78
CA GLU A 91 -8.93 -18.20 8.99
C GLU A 91 -9.21 -17.17 10.09
N ILE A 92 -9.11 -15.87 9.77
CA ILE A 92 -9.39 -14.79 10.72
C ILE A 92 -10.85 -14.83 11.20
N CYS A 93 -11.82 -15.03 10.30
CA CYS A 93 -13.23 -15.11 10.68
C CYS A 93 -13.51 -16.29 11.61
N VAL A 94 -12.89 -17.44 11.36
CA VAL A 94 -13.01 -18.64 12.21
C VAL A 94 -12.38 -18.38 13.58
N ASP A 95 -11.17 -17.79 13.63
CA ASP A 95 -10.50 -17.41 14.87
C ASP A 95 -11.34 -16.43 15.71
N LEU A 96 -11.97 -15.46 15.07
CA LEU A 96 -12.85 -14.50 15.72
C LEU A 96 -14.18 -15.11 16.18
N ALA A 97 -14.71 -16.10 15.45
CA ALA A 97 -15.94 -16.80 15.81
C ALA A 97 -15.71 -17.87 16.89
N SER A 98 -14.48 -18.36 17.07
CA SER A 98 -14.11 -19.33 18.10
C SER A 98 -12.99 -18.79 19.02
N PRO A 99 -13.25 -17.72 19.80
CA PRO A 99 -12.28 -17.22 20.77
C PRO A 99 -12.20 -18.20 21.96
N GLY A 100 -11.42 -19.28 21.83
CA GLY A 100 -11.20 -20.22 22.94
C GLY A 100 -10.85 -21.67 22.61
N TYR A 101 -10.78 -22.10 21.34
CA TYR A 101 -10.30 -23.45 21.03
C TYR A 101 -8.78 -23.42 20.77
N HIS A 102 -8.00 -23.66 21.83
CA HIS A 102 -6.57 -23.98 21.73
C HIS A 102 -6.39 -25.49 21.68
#